data_AF-A0AAJ1SZ27-F1
#
_entry.id   AF-A0AAJ1SZ27-F1
#
_cell.length_a   1.000
_cell.length_b   1.000
_cell.length_c   1.000
_cell.angle_alpha   90.00
_cell.angle_beta   90.00
_cell.angle_gamma   90.00
#
_symmetry.space_group_name_H-M   'P 1'
#
loop_
_entity.id
_entity.type
_entity.pdbx_description
1 polymer ?
#
loop_
_entity_poly.entity_id
_entity_poly.type
_entity_poly.pdbx_seq_one_letter_code
_entity_poly.pdbx_strand_id
1 'polypeptide(L)'
;MKSASKFEKIAARCWNLLNEGKPFTPIFVIGTIFIFHFSQLTDGEFLLNLLISFACVLPLFILYFIYDFPLFLRNYLWIPFIAYILLFGQIYYSLMFLAIGLFFFFTVFFWGTLYYHLRIGTSWLNFTRFWKLVLKNSDSTSGNAQEQLPKFLLLLMMWEMFLQSQINDSIINWIHVSIFYVAIFLFTWILHHYLFDWKPKMYPSYAHMPKPEEGHQADKVVVIVVDGMRKERFYEAETPFLDALKEGGVEYTNMETVYPARTVVCFSSMFTGTYPAEHGIKSNMVWKLGIKVESIFDSLRKIGKKGRLLGIAHLVDSMGDDVETVTAVMKNDVADVNIMKRAKKIMKEQDPDLFIVQMIATDQTGHSRGVLYDEYLQKIKEADGLIEDFVHWLKAEGKMENTTLFICADHGQADGIGGHGHLDEGERFVPFFMNGPNIKKGVKIQEKHSLVSLASTIAYILGAPLPSHARGPVLQEAFIETKEK
;
A
#
# COMPACT_ATOMS: atom_id res chain seq x y z
N MET A 1 28.35 -8.23 -3.16
CA MET A 1 27.47 -7.30 -3.91
C MET A 1 27.96 -5.88 -3.66
N LYS A 2 28.19 -5.07 -4.70
CA LYS A 2 28.52 -3.65 -4.51
C LYS A 2 27.30 -2.93 -3.94
N SER A 3 27.49 -2.14 -2.89
CA SER A 3 26.44 -1.26 -2.38
C SER A 3 26.09 -0.22 -3.44
N ALA A 4 24.79 0.07 -3.62
CA ALA A 4 24.34 1.15 -4.51
C ALA A 4 25.06 2.46 -4.17
N SER A 5 25.59 3.13 -5.20
CA SER A 5 26.24 4.43 -5.11
C SER A 5 25.30 5.49 -4.55
N LYS A 6 25.87 6.61 -4.05
CA LYS A 6 25.07 7.76 -3.60
C LYS A 6 24.16 8.28 -4.71
N PHE A 7 24.65 8.29 -5.96
CA PHE A 7 23.87 8.70 -7.11
C PHE A 7 22.67 7.79 -7.35
N GLU A 8 22.86 6.47 -7.36
CA GLU A 8 21.76 5.51 -7.53
C GLU A 8 20.70 5.64 -6.43
N LYS A 9 21.12 5.86 -5.17
CA LYS A 9 20.20 6.11 -4.06
C LYS A 9 19.40 7.40 -4.24
N ILE A 10 20.04 8.47 -4.71
CA ILE A 10 19.36 9.74 -5.00
C ILE A 10 18.40 9.57 -6.17
N ALA A 11 18.85 8.94 -7.27
CA ALA A 11 18.03 8.69 -8.43
C ALA A 11 16.80 7.83 -8.09
N ALA A 12 16.95 6.78 -7.28
CA ALA A 12 15.84 5.98 -6.79
C ALA A 12 14.86 6.78 -5.93
N ARG A 13 15.35 7.71 -5.09
CA ARG A 13 14.49 8.60 -4.29
C ARG A 13 13.74 9.61 -5.17
N CYS A 14 14.42 10.23 -6.12
CA CYS A 14 13.79 11.13 -7.10
C CYS A 14 12.76 10.40 -7.95
N TRP A 15 13.06 9.16 -8.34
CA TRP A 15 12.14 8.30 -9.07
C TRP A 15 10.86 8.04 -8.27
N ASN A 16 10.97 7.74 -6.98
CA ASN A 16 9.78 7.53 -6.14
C ASN A 16 8.89 8.78 -6.05
N LEU A 17 9.46 9.99 -6.04
CA LEU A 17 8.69 11.24 -6.09
C LEU A 17 7.88 11.39 -7.39
N LEU A 18 8.39 10.89 -8.50
CA LEU A 18 7.68 10.91 -9.78
C LEU A 18 6.74 9.70 -9.94
N ASN A 19 6.95 8.63 -9.19
CA ASN A 19 6.12 7.43 -9.25
C ASN A 19 4.89 7.53 -8.35
N GLU A 20 4.99 8.20 -7.20
CA GLU A 20 3.86 8.42 -6.29
C GLU A 20 2.94 9.57 -6.77
N GLY A 21 1.63 9.37 -6.74
CA GLY A 21 0.66 10.32 -7.31
C GLY A 21 0.57 11.66 -6.58
N LYS A 22 0.75 11.67 -5.24
CA LYS A 22 0.74 12.91 -4.45
C LYS A 22 1.88 13.87 -4.80
N PRO A 23 3.16 13.45 -4.77
CA PRO A 23 4.25 14.31 -5.21
C PRO A 23 4.28 14.52 -6.73
N PHE A 24 3.69 13.64 -7.53
CA PHE A 24 3.70 13.79 -8.99
C PHE A 24 2.97 15.06 -9.46
N THR A 25 1.72 15.32 -9.02
CA THR A 25 0.96 16.49 -9.49
C THR A 25 1.73 17.81 -9.34
N PRO A 26 2.31 18.17 -8.17
CA PRO A 26 3.08 19.40 -8.04
C PRO A 26 4.33 19.44 -8.92
N ILE A 27 5.09 18.34 -8.96
CA ILE A 27 6.32 18.27 -9.76
C ILE A 27 5.99 18.42 -11.26
N PHE A 28 4.97 17.71 -11.72
CA PHE A 28 4.56 17.70 -13.12
C PHE A 28 4.03 19.06 -13.58
N VAL A 29 3.15 19.70 -12.80
CA VAL A 29 2.59 21.01 -13.14
C VAL A 29 3.68 22.08 -13.19
N ILE A 30 4.53 22.16 -12.16
CA ILE A 30 5.63 23.12 -12.11
C ILE A 30 6.60 22.87 -13.27
N GLY A 31 7.00 21.62 -13.50
CA GLY A 31 7.88 21.26 -14.61
C GLY A 31 7.28 21.64 -15.97
N THR A 32 5.98 21.41 -16.16
CA THR A 32 5.29 21.72 -17.43
C THR A 32 5.24 23.23 -17.71
N ILE A 33 4.91 24.05 -16.71
CA ILE A 33 4.92 25.52 -16.83
C ILE A 33 6.32 26.04 -17.19
N PHE A 34 7.36 25.50 -16.52
CA PHE A 34 8.74 25.90 -16.79
C PHE A 34 9.21 25.49 -18.19
N ILE A 35 8.80 24.30 -18.67
CA ILE A 35 9.08 23.87 -20.04
C ILE A 35 8.34 24.76 -21.04
N PHE A 36 7.06 25.07 -20.78
CA PHE A 36 6.23 25.88 -21.69
C PHE A 36 6.78 27.30 -21.85
N HIS A 37 7.26 27.92 -20.76
CA HIS A 37 7.82 29.27 -20.76
C HIS A 37 9.36 29.32 -20.75
N PHE A 38 10.04 28.24 -21.13
CA PHE A 38 11.49 28.11 -20.96
C PHE A 38 12.30 29.30 -21.50
N SER A 39 11.90 29.86 -22.65
CA SER A 39 12.56 31.01 -23.28
C SER A 39 12.38 32.32 -22.52
N GLN A 40 11.38 32.43 -21.65
CA GLN A 40 11.03 33.65 -20.90
C GLN A 40 11.56 33.62 -19.45
N LEU A 41 12.03 32.46 -18.96
CA LEU A 41 12.49 32.30 -17.58
C LEU A 41 13.73 33.14 -17.21
N THR A 42 14.48 33.64 -18.19
CA THR A 42 15.61 34.54 -17.95
C THR A 42 15.20 36.00 -17.72
N ASP A 43 13.95 36.34 -18.02
CA ASP A 43 13.40 37.67 -17.73
C ASP A 43 12.91 37.73 -16.28
N GLY A 44 13.48 38.65 -15.51
CA GLY A 44 13.19 38.79 -14.09
C GLY A 44 11.77 39.27 -13.79
N GLU A 45 11.20 40.10 -14.66
CA GLU A 45 9.81 40.57 -14.50
C GLU A 45 8.83 39.44 -14.78
N PHE A 46 9.04 38.73 -15.89
CA PHE A 46 8.27 37.52 -16.21
C PHE A 46 8.36 36.49 -15.07
N LEU A 47 9.55 36.23 -14.54
CA LEU A 47 9.74 35.28 -13.45
C LEU A 47 9.01 35.71 -12.17
N LEU A 48 9.01 37.00 -11.86
CA LEU A 48 8.25 37.53 -10.72
C LEU A 48 6.74 37.32 -10.92
N ASN A 49 6.21 37.66 -12.09
CA ASN A 49 4.79 37.47 -12.43
C ASN A 49 4.41 35.98 -12.37
N LEU A 50 5.30 35.10 -12.84
CA LEU A 50 5.12 33.65 -12.75
C LEU A 50 5.01 33.18 -11.31
N LEU A 51 5.87 33.68 -10.41
CA LEU A 51 5.88 33.32 -8.99
C LEU A 51 4.67 33.89 -8.23
N ILE A 52 4.24 35.12 -8.54
CA ILE A 52 3.03 35.70 -7.95
C ILE A 52 1.80 34.89 -8.39
N SER A 53 1.73 34.54 -9.68
CA SER A 53 0.65 33.70 -10.22
C SER A 53 0.63 32.30 -9.58
N PHE A 54 1.82 31.73 -9.29
CA PHE A 54 1.91 30.49 -8.53
C PHE A 54 1.32 30.61 -7.12
N ALA A 55 1.58 31.71 -6.42
CA ALA A 55 1.01 31.95 -5.10
C ALA A 55 -0.53 31.98 -5.13
N CYS A 56 -1.13 32.50 -6.21
CA CYS A 56 -2.58 32.47 -6.41
C CYS A 56 -3.14 31.06 -6.58
N VAL A 57 -2.38 30.12 -7.17
CA VAL A 57 -2.81 28.73 -7.40
C VAL A 57 -2.46 27.79 -6.24
N LEU A 58 -1.56 28.20 -5.36
CA LEU A 58 -1.09 27.41 -4.22
C LEU A 58 -2.21 26.76 -3.37
N PRO A 59 -3.36 27.40 -3.10
CA PRO A 59 -4.43 26.75 -2.34
C PRO A 59 -4.98 25.49 -3.02
N LEU A 60 -5.04 25.44 -4.36
CA LEU A 60 -5.45 24.24 -5.09
C LEU A 60 -4.39 23.13 -5.01
N PHE A 61 -3.10 23.48 -5.07
CA PHE A 61 -2.02 22.52 -4.83
C PHE A 61 -2.13 21.90 -3.45
N ILE A 62 -2.33 22.72 -2.41
CA ILE A 62 -2.48 22.26 -1.03
C ILE A 62 -3.68 21.33 -0.91
N LEU A 63 -4.83 21.72 -1.50
CA LEU A 63 -6.04 20.91 -1.46
C LEU A 63 -5.82 19.53 -2.09
N TYR A 64 -5.27 19.46 -3.31
CA TYR A 64 -5.02 18.20 -4.00
C TYR A 64 -3.90 17.35 -3.40
N PHE A 65 -3.02 17.94 -2.60
CA PHE A 65 -1.98 17.23 -1.87
C PHE A 65 -2.50 16.61 -0.56
N ILE A 66 -3.35 17.34 0.17
CA ILE A 66 -3.92 16.90 1.45
C ILE A 66 -4.95 15.79 1.24
N TYR A 67 -5.84 15.97 0.27
CA TYR A 67 -7.00 15.09 0.05
C TYR A 67 -6.70 13.97 -0.95
N ASP A 68 -7.01 12.72 -0.56
CA ASP A 68 -6.91 11.53 -1.42
C ASP A 68 -8.13 11.42 -2.34
N PHE A 69 -8.03 10.93 -3.58
CA PHE A 69 -9.22 10.72 -4.43
C PHE A 69 -9.31 9.24 -4.87
N PRO A 70 -10.28 8.45 -4.36
CA PRO A 70 -10.40 7.03 -4.62
C PRO A 70 -10.90 6.80 -6.04
N LEU A 71 -10.66 5.58 -6.53
CA LEU A 71 -10.86 5.21 -7.92
C LEU A 71 -12.19 5.67 -8.52
N PHE A 72 -13.32 5.33 -7.90
CA PHE A 72 -14.65 5.65 -8.44
C PHE A 72 -15.00 7.14 -8.39
N LEU A 73 -14.38 7.91 -7.48
CA LEU A 73 -14.61 9.35 -7.33
C LEU A 73 -13.59 10.20 -8.10
N ARG A 74 -12.55 9.60 -8.68
CA ARG A 74 -11.59 10.32 -9.55
C ARG A 74 -12.28 11.00 -10.72
N ASN A 75 -13.34 10.40 -11.26
CA ASN A 75 -14.14 11.03 -12.31
C ASN A 75 -14.74 12.37 -11.87
N TYR A 76 -15.02 12.58 -10.58
CA TYR A 76 -15.54 13.85 -10.07
C TYR A 76 -14.49 14.96 -10.05
N LEU A 77 -13.20 14.65 -10.19
CA LEU A 77 -12.15 15.67 -10.35
C LEU A 77 -12.31 16.47 -11.65
N TRP A 78 -13.04 15.96 -12.65
CA TRP A 78 -13.38 16.72 -13.85
C TRP A 78 -14.39 17.84 -13.58
N ILE A 79 -15.20 17.76 -12.52
CA ILE A 79 -16.21 18.78 -12.21
C ILE A 79 -15.55 20.14 -11.97
N PRO A 80 -14.52 20.28 -11.10
CA PRO A 80 -13.74 21.52 -10.98
C PRO A 80 -13.19 22.07 -12.30
N PHE A 81 -12.67 21.21 -13.18
CA PHE A 81 -12.13 21.64 -14.47
C PHE A 81 -13.21 22.14 -15.43
N ILE A 82 -14.35 21.44 -15.51
CA ILE A 82 -15.51 21.88 -16.29
C ILE A 82 -16.04 23.21 -15.74
N ALA A 83 -16.16 23.34 -14.41
CA ALA A 83 -16.59 24.58 -13.77
C ALA A 83 -15.64 25.75 -14.07
N TYR A 84 -14.33 25.51 -14.12
CA TYR A 84 -13.36 26.50 -14.58
C TYR A 84 -13.66 26.96 -16.01
N ILE A 85 -13.86 26.03 -16.95
CA ILE A 85 -14.16 26.38 -18.35
C ILE A 85 -15.44 27.23 -18.43
N LEU A 86 -16.48 26.87 -17.68
CA LEU A 86 -17.75 27.60 -17.68
C LEU A 86 -17.66 29.00 -17.06
N LEU A 87 -16.85 29.18 -16.01
CA LEU A 87 -16.75 30.45 -15.29
C LEU A 87 -15.77 31.43 -15.94
N PHE A 88 -14.64 30.94 -16.44
CA PHE A 88 -13.56 31.79 -16.94
C PHE A 88 -13.44 31.78 -18.47
N GLY A 89 -13.93 30.75 -19.15
CA GLY A 89 -13.95 30.68 -20.63
C GLY A 89 -12.58 30.63 -21.31
N GLN A 90 -11.49 30.63 -20.55
CA GLN A 90 -10.12 30.70 -21.08
C GLN A 90 -9.48 29.30 -21.12
N ILE A 91 -9.17 28.83 -22.33
CA ILE A 91 -8.45 27.57 -22.55
C ILE A 91 -7.16 27.88 -23.31
N TYR A 92 -6.03 27.54 -22.71
CA TYR A 92 -4.72 27.67 -23.32
C TYR A 92 -4.34 26.38 -24.05
N TYR A 93 -4.84 26.23 -25.27
CA TYR A 93 -4.71 24.99 -26.05
C TYR A 93 -3.28 24.48 -26.18
N SER A 94 -2.31 25.37 -26.46
CA SER A 94 -0.89 24.97 -26.60
C SER A 94 -0.33 24.38 -25.31
N LEU A 95 -0.60 25.00 -24.16
CA LEU A 95 -0.19 24.50 -22.85
C LEU A 95 -0.90 23.18 -22.52
N MET A 96 -2.20 23.09 -22.78
CA MET A 96 -3.00 21.88 -22.56
C MET A 96 -2.46 20.69 -23.37
N PHE A 97 -2.23 20.87 -24.67
CA PHE A 97 -1.71 19.80 -25.53
C PHE A 97 -0.28 19.39 -25.16
N LEU A 98 0.57 20.36 -24.79
CA LEU A 98 1.90 20.07 -24.27
C LEU A 98 1.82 19.22 -23.00
N ALA A 99 1.00 19.62 -22.03
CA ALA A 99 0.84 18.92 -20.76
C ALA A 99 0.34 17.48 -20.96
N ILE A 100 -0.71 17.30 -21.77
CA ILE A 100 -1.25 15.97 -22.09
C ILE A 100 -0.20 15.11 -22.81
N GLY A 101 0.54 15.70 -23.77
CA GLY A 101 1.61 15.02 -24.50
C GLY A 101 2.76 14.58 -23.58
N LEU A 102 3.24 15.47 -22.71
CA LEU A 102 4.28 15.17 -21.71
C LEU A 102 3.81 14.08 -20.75
N PHE A 103 2.56 14.14 -20.30
CA PHE A 103 1.98 13.15 -19.39
C PHE A 103 1.97 11.76 -20.00
N PHE A 104 1.41 11.60 -21.20
CA PHE A 104 1.36 10.29 -21.86
C PHE A 104 2.74 9.82 -22.34
N PHE A 105 3.61 10.72 -22.78
CA PHE A 105 4.99 10.38 -23.08
C PHE A 105 5.70 9.81 -21.84
N PHE A 106 5.60 10.50 -20.71
CA PHE A 106 6.20 10.05 -19.47
C PHE A 106 5.60 8.72 -18.99
N THR A 107 4.27 8.61 -18.92
CA THR A 107 3.59 7.46 -18.31
C THR A 107 3.58 6.22 -19.21
N VAL A 108 3.25 6.36 -20.49
CA VAL A 108 3.08 5.22 -21.40
C VAL A 108 4.41 4.80 -22.02
N PHE A 109 5.21 5.76 -22.49
CA PHE A 109 6.45 5.47 -23.20
C PHE A 109 7.64 5.36 -22.24
N PHE A 110 8.02 6.44 -21.56
CA PHE A 110 9.23 6.47 -20.73
C PHE A 110 9.14 5.49 -19.56
N TRP A 111 8.04 5.56 -18.80
CA TRP A 111 7.80 4.70 -17.65
C TRP A 111 7.27 3.34 -18.09
N GLY A 112 6.15 3.30 -18.79
CA GLY A 112 5.47 2.05 -19.14
C GLY A 112 6.23 1.14 -20.10
N THR A 113 7.15 1.67 -20.90
CA THR A 113 7.86 0.89 -21.92
C THR A 113 9.36 0.89 -21.70
N LEU A 114 10.01 2.05 -21.76
CA LEU A 114 11.47 2.14 -21.69
C LEU A 114 12.00 1.65 -20.33
N TYR A 115 11.45 2.14 -19.23
CA TYR A 115 11.89 1.76 -17.88
C TYR A 115 11.68 0.26 -17.61
N TYR A 116 10.49 -0.29 -17.88
CA TYR A 116 10.23 -1.72 -17.68
C TYR A 116 11.05 -2.61 -18.63
N HIS A 117 11.31 -2.16 -19.85
CA HIS A 117 12.21 -2.85 -20.78
C HIS A 117 13.62 -2.93 -20.20
N LEU A 118 14.15 -1.80 -19.70
CA LEU A 118 15.49 -1.74 -19.10
C LEU A 118 15.58 -2.50 -17.77
N ARG A 119 14.51 -2.51 -16.95
CA ARG A 119 14.53 -3.11 -15.61
C ARG A 119 14.35 -4.61 -15.62
N ILE A 120 13.37 -5.12 -16.38
CA ILE A 120 12.96 -6.53 -16.35
C ILE A 120 12.82 -7.16 -17.74
N GLY A 121 13.24 -6.47 -18.80
CA GLY A 121 13.27 -7.03 -20.16
C GLY A 121 11.90 -7.16 -20.84
N THR A 122 10.90 -6.35 -20.47
CA THR A 122 9.58 -6.38 -21.14
C THR A 122 9.67 -6.02 -22.62
N SER A 123 8.75 -6.48 -23.47
CA SER A 123 8.74 -6.12 -24.91
C SER A 123 8.67 -4.60 -25.15
N TRP A 124 9.26 -4.10 -26.25
CA TRP A 124 9.06 -2.72 -26.70
C TRP A 124 7.60 -2.42 -27.09
N LEU A 125 6.76 -3.45 -27.28
CA LEU A 125 5.31 -3.31 -27.50
C LEU A 125 4.52 -3.10 -26.19
N ASN A 126 5.19 -3.00 -25.03
CA ASN A 126 4.52 -2.88 -23.74
C ASN A 126 3.62 -1.64 -23.62
N PHE A 127 3.92 -0.57 -24.38
CA PHE A 127 3.10 0.64 -24.44
C PHE A 127 1.63 0.35 -24.74
N THR A 128 1.35 -0.67 -25.57
CA THR A 128 -0.02 -1.07 -25.93
C THR A 128 -0.83 -1.56 -24.72
N ARG A 129 -0.17 -2.23 -23.77
CA ARG A 129 -0.78 -2.70 -22.52
C ARG A 129 -0.87 -1.57 -21.51
N PHE A 130 0.13 -0.69 -21.48
CA PHE A 130 0.18 0.44 -20.55
C PHE A 130 -0.91 1.48 -20.76
N TRP A 131 -1.44 1.64 -21.98
CA TRP A 131 -2.64 2.46 -22.19
C TRP A 131 -3.82 2.02 -21.34
N LYS A 132 -4.05 0.71 -21.22
CA LYS A 132 -5.11 0.17 -20.35
C LYS A 132 -4.84 0.51 -18.89
N LEU A 133 -3.59 0.40 -18.44
CA LEU A 133 -3.18 0.74 -17.08
C LEU A 133 -3.42 2.23 -16.80
N VAL A 134 -2.92 3.12 -17.65
CA VAL A 134 -3.05 4.57 -17.50
C VAL A 134 -4.52 5.03 -17.49
N LEU A 135 -5.37 4.40 -18.30
CA LEU A 135 -6.77 4.80 -18.44
C LEU A 135 -7.74 4.10 -17.48
N LYS A 136 -7.39 2.92 -16.94
CA LYS A 136 -8.31 2.09 -16.14
C LYS A 136 -7.83 1.71 -14.74
N ASN A 137 -6.53 1.70 -14.44
CA ASN A 137 -6.07 1.12 -13.18
C ASN A 137 -6.38 1.97 -11.95
N SER A 138 -6.56 1.28 -10.82
CA SER A 138 -6.84 1.83 -9.49
C SER A 138 -5.66 2.51 -8.80
N ASP A 139 -4.44 2.27 -9.26
CA ASP A 139 -3.21 2.72 -8.59
C ASP A 139 -3.14 4.27 -8.50
N SER A 140 -2.58 4.80 -7.41
CA SER A 140 -2.28 6.24 -7.24
C SER A 140 -0.87 6.54 -7.68
N THR A 141 -0.36 5.78 -8.63
CA THR A 141 0.86 6.19 -9.30
C THR A 141 0.58 7.43 -10.13
N SER A 142 1.65 8.12 -10.51
CA SER A 142 1.62 9.15 -11.54
C SER A 142 0.95 8.69 -12.85
N GLY A 143 0.82 7.38 -13.07
CA GLY A 143 0.16 6.79 -14.23
C GLY A 143 -1.34 7.01 -14.34
N ASN A 144 -2.07 7.32 -13.27
CA ASN A 144 -3.54 7.34 -13.36
C ASN A 144 -4.05 8.60 -14.06
N ALA A 145 -4.51 8.47 -15.30
CA ALA A 145 -5.01 9.60 -16.08
C ALA A 145 -6.32 10.19 -15.51
N GLN A 146 -7.21 9.37 -14.94
CA GLN A 146 -8.48 9.83 -14.37
C GLN A 146 -8.28 10.78 -13.19
N GLU A 147 -7.21 10.57 -12.40
CA GLU A 147 -6.82 11.44 -11.30
C GLU A 147 -5.97 12.62 -11.77
N GLN A 148 -4.92 12.33 -12.53
CA GLN A 148 -3.87 13.31 -12.81
C GLN A 148 -4.29 14.35 -13.84
N LEU A 149 -4.94 13.92 -14.95
CA LEU A 149 -5.37 14.84 -16.02
C LEU A 149 -6.21 16.01 -15.48
N PRO A 150 -7.35 15.79 -14.81
CA PRO A 150 -8.19 16.92 -14.37
C PRO A 150 -7.47 17.83 -13.37
N LYS A 151 -6.64 17.27 -12.47
CA LYS A 151 -5.88 18.06 -11.49
C LYS A 151 -4.86 18.97 -12.17
N PHE A 152 -3.97 18.40 -12.99
CA PHE A 152 -2.92 19.21 -13.60
C PHE A 152 -3.50 20.18 -14.62
N LEU A 153 -4.55 19.80 -15.35
CA LEU A 153 -5.19 20.70 -16.31
C LEU A 153 -5.78 21.91 -15.61
N LEU A 154 -6.52 21.71 -14.52
CA LEU A 154 -7.06 22.83 -13.75
C LEU A 154 -5.95 23.72 -13.21
N LEU A 155 -4.92 23.13 -12.58
CA LEU A 155 -3.80 23.89 -12.02
C LEU A 155 -3.06 24.71 -13.08
N LEU A 156 -2.78 24.10 -14.24
CA LEU A 156 -2.13 24.77 -15.37
C LEU A 156 -2.98 25.90 -15.94
N MET A 157 -4.28 25.65 -16.18
CA MET A 157 -5.16 26.68 -16.75
C MET A 157 -5.32 27.87 -15.79
N MET A 158 -5.50 27.61 -14.48
CA MET A 158 -5.56 28.66 -13.47
C MET A 158 -4.25 29.45 -13.38
N TRP A 159 -3.10 28.78 -13.42
CA TRP A 159 -1.80 29.45 -13.35
C TRP A 159 -1.57 30.32 -14.58
N GLU A 160 -1.82 29.79 -15.76
CA GLU A 160 -1.68 30.53 -17.02
C GLU A 160 -2.66 31.71 -17.09
N MET A 161 -3.89 31.55 -16.61
CA MET A 161 -4.87 32.65 -16.51
C MET A 161 -4.34 33.81 -15.66
N PHE A 162 -3.80 33.51 -14.47
CA PHE A 162 -3.23 34.55 -13.61
C PHE A 162 -2.01 35.21 -14.25
N LEU A 163 -1.12 34.42 -14.86
CA LEU A 163 0.09 34.91 -15.51
C LEU A 163 -0.25 35.85 -16.68
N GLN A 164 -1.14 35.42 -17.58
CA GLN A 164 -1.55 36.21 -18.73
C GLN A 164 -2.31 37.47 -18.31
N SER A 165 -3.07 37.43 -17.22
CA SER A 165 -3.69 38.62 -16.67
C SER A 165 -2.67 39.63 -16.17
N GLN A 166 -1.60 39.18 -15.51
CA GLN A 166 -0.51 40.07 -15.07
C GLN A 166 0.28 40.64 -16.24
N ILE A 167 0.61 39.82 -17.23
CA ILE A 167 1.37 40.27 -18.42
C ILE A 167 0.57 41.28 -19.25
N ASN A 168 -0.74 41.07 -19.38
CA ASN A 168 -1.60 41.90 -20.22
C ASN A 168 -2.38 42.98 -19.43
N ASP A 169 -2.03 43.22 -18.16
CA ASP A 169 -2.74 44.13 -17.24
C ASP A 169 -4.27 43.96 -17.26
N SER A 170 -4.74 42.72 -17.44
CA SER A 170 -6.16 42.42 -17.58
C SER A 170 -6.81 42.28 -16.21
N ILE A 171 -7.99 42.87 -16.03
CA ILE A 171 -8.70 42.84 -14.74
C ILE A 171 -9.25 41.44 -14.46
N ILE A 172 -8.78 40.81 -13.37
CA ILE A 172 -9.35 39.57 -12.85
C ILE A 172 -10.57 39.88 -12.00
N ASN A 173 -11.66 39.16 -12.25
CA ASN A 173 -12.80 39.18 -11.36
C ASN A 173 -12.52 38.32 -10.11
N TRP A 174 -11.95 38.95 -9.08
CA TRP A 174 -11.61 38.28 -7.82
C TRP A 174 -12.81 37.69 -7.07
N ILE A 175 -14.03 38.18 -7.33
CA ILE A 175 -15.26 37.59 -6.77
C ILE A 175 -15.48 36.20 -7.38
N HIS A 176 -15.36 36.07 -8.70
CA HIS A 176 -15.50 34.77 -9.38
C HIS A 176 -14.40 33.80 -8.93
N VAL A 177 -13.16 34.27 -8.83
CA VAL A 177 -12.05 33.48 -8.29
C VAL A 177 -12.36 33.02 -6.86
N SER A 178 -12.76 33.91 -5.97
CA SER A 178 -13.07 33.56 -4.57
C SER A 178 -14.20 32.54 -4.47
N ILE A 179 -15.29 32.73 -5.22
CA ILE A 179 -16.41 31.79 -5.28
C ILE A 179 -15.92 30.43 -5.79
N PHE A 180 -15.10 30.41 -6.83
CA PHE A 180 -14.57 29.17 -7.40
C PHE A 180 -13.72 28.39 -6.39
N TYR A 181 -12.80 29.05 -5.69
CA TYR A 181 -11.97 28.41 -4.66
C TYR A 181 -12.80 27.89 -3.48
N VAL A 182 -13.76 28.68 -2.99
CA VAL A 182 -14.67 28.25 -1.92
C VAL A 182 -15.51 27.06 -2.38
N ALA A 183 -16.03 27.09 -3.61
CA ALA A 183 -16.81 26.00 -4.18
C ALA A 183 -15.99 24.72 -4.30
N ILE A 184 -14.74 24.78 -4.78
CA ILE A 184 -13.85 23.61 -4.83
C ILE A 184 -13.55 23.10 -3.43
N PHE A 185 -13.24 23.98 -2.48
CA PHE A 185 -12.97 23.57 -1.11
C PHE A 185 -14.19 22.85 -0.49
N LEU A 186 -15.38 23.43 -0.61
CA LEU A 186 -16.62 22.83 -0.13
C LEU A 186 -16.92 21.51 -0.86
N PHE A 187 -16.74 21.46 -2.18
CA PHE A 187 -16.88 20.25 -2.97
C PHE A 187 -15.96 19.13 -2.47
N THR A 188 -14.67 19.43 -2.29
CA THR A 188 -13.70 18.46 -1.76
C THR A 188 -14.05 18.06 -0.33
N TRP A 189 -14.44 19.00 0.53
CA TRP A 189 -14.86 18.69 1.90
C TRP A 189 -16.11 17.81 1.95
N ILE A 190 -17.16 18.12 1.18
CA ILE A 190 -18.39 17.34 1.09
C ILE A 190 -18.09 15.94 0.59
N LEU A 191 -17.31 15.81 -0.49
CA LEU A 191 -16.85 14.53 -0.99
C LEU A 191 -16.20 13.73 0.15
N HIS A 192 -15.20 14.31 0.80
CA HIS A 192 -14.42 13.63 1.83
C HIS A 192 -15.17 13.32 3.13
N HIS A 193 -16.19 14.10 3.46
CA HIS A 193 -16.94 13.92 4.68
C HIS A 193 -18.13 12.97 4.50
N TYR A 194 -18.84 13.07 3.37
CA TYR A 194 -20.10 12.35 3.16
C TYR A 194 -20.03 11.22 2.13
N LEU A 195 -19.11 11.28 1.17
CA LEU A 195 -18.99 10.30 0.08
C LEU A 195 -17.73 9.43 0.21
N PHE A 196 -17.02 9.56 1.33
CA PHE A 196 -15.71 8.94 1.59
C PHE A 196 -15.74 8.10 2.88
N ASP A 197 -16.67 7.16 2.96
CA ASP A 197 -16.80 6.18 4.05
C ASP A 197 -16.10 4.84 3.74
N TRP A 198 -15.46 4.72 2.57
CA TRP A 198 -14.77 3.50 2.14
C TRP A 198 -13.52 3.18 2.97
N LYS A 199 -12.84 4.20 3.52
CA LYS A 199 -11.68 3.98 4.38
C LYS A 199 -12.09 3.19 5.63
N PRO A 200 -11.39 2.10 5.98
CA PRO A 200 -11.62 1.33 7.19
C PRO A 200 -11.73 2.25 8.39
N LYS A 201 -12.86 2.17 9.11
CA LYS A 201 -13.02 2.90 10.36
C LYS A 201 -11.98 2.37 11.34
N MET A 202 -11.17 3.28 11.87
CA MET A 202 -10.20 2.93 12.89
C MET A 202 -10.93 2.52 14.17
N TYR A 203 -10.39 1.53 14.89
CA TYR A 203 -10.85 1.27 16.26
C TYR A 203 -10.64 2.53 17.12
N PRO A 204 -11.69 3.03 17.79
CA PRO A 204 -11.66 4.34 18.43
C PRO A 204 -10.80 4.37 19.69
N SER A 205 -10.75 3.25 20.43
CA SER A 205 -9.96 3.08 21.64
C SER A 205 -8.72 2.23 21.40
N TYR A 206 -7.75 2.32 22.31
CA TYR A 206 -6.69 1.32 22.39
C TYR A 206 -7.26 -0.03 22.83
N ALA A 207 -6.61 -1.10 22.41
CA ALA A 207 -6.96 -2.46 22.77
C ALA A 207 -6.64 -2.71 24.24
N HIS A 208 -7.47 -3.52 24.89
CA HIS A 208 -7.24 -3.99 26.24
C HIS A 208 -6.91 -5.47 26.21
N MET A 209 -5.93 -5.86 27.04
CA MET A 209 -5.62 -7.27 27.22
C MET A 209 -6.83 -7.93 27.91
N PRO A 210 -7.44 -8.97 27.32
CA PRO A 210 -8.46 -9.72 28.01
C PRO A 210 -7.86 -10.42 29.24
N LYS A 211 -8.73 -10.88 30.13
CA LYS A 211 -8.27 -11.67 31.28
C LYS A 211 -7.51 -12.90 30.76
N PRO A 212 -6.31 -13.20 31.29
CA PRO A 212 -5.59 -14.40 30.88
C PRO A 212 -6.42 -15.63 31.25
N GLU A 213 -6.80 -16.42 30.26
CA GLU A 213 -7.41 -17.73 30.48
C GLU A 213 -6.33 -18.81 30.35
N GLU A 214 -6.30 -19.75 31.31
CA GLU A 214 -5.37 -20.87 31.27
C GLU A 214 -5.56 -21.67 29.99
N GLY A 215 -4.47 -22.17 29.39
CA GLY A 215 -4.54 -23.02 28.18
C GLY A 215 -4.63 -22.28 26.84
N HIS A 216 -4.71 -20.94 26.81
CA HIS A 216 -4.65 -20.17 25.54
C HIS A 216 -3.22 -19.82 25.09
N GLN A 217 -2.22 -20.13 25.92
CA GLN A 217 -0.82 -19.82 25.63
C GLN A 217 -0.19 -20.89 24.73
N ALA A 218 0.51 -20.45 23.69
CA ALA A 218 1.35 -21.31 22.87
C ALA A 218 2.83 -21.02 23.16
N ASP A 219 3.69 -22.02 22.95
CA ASP A 219 5.14 -21.81 23.08
C ASP A 219 5.67 -20.97 21.92
N LYS A 220 5.08 -21.17 20.73
CA LYS A 220 5.51 -20.54 19.48
C LYS A 220 4.33 -20.07 18.64
N VAL A 221 4.56 -18.98 17.91
CA VAL A 221 3.67 -18.49 16.85
C VAL A 221 4.44 -18.42 15.54
N VAL A 222 3.88 -19.00 14.49
CA VAL A 222 4.38 -18.87 13.12
C VAL A 222 3.34 -18.12 12.29
N VAL A 223 3.75 -17.06 11.60
CA VAL A 223 2.89 -16.28 10.71
C VAL A 223 3.47 -16.35 9.31
N ILE A 224 2.69 -16.87 8.37
CA ILE A 224 3.04 -16.85 6.96
C ILE A 224 2.13 -15.84 6.25
N VAL A 225 2.76 -14.83 5.66
CA VAL A 225 2.09 -13.77 4.91
C VAL A 225 2.36 -13.98 3.43
N VAL A 226 1.32 -14.33 2.66
CA VAL A 226 1.40 -14.40 1.19
C VAL A 226 1.05 -13.03 0.65
N ASP A 227 2.07 -12.23 0.37
CA ASP A 227 1.95 -10.82 -0.05
C ASP A 227 1.05 -10.69 -1.28
N GLY A 228 0.14 -9.72 -1.23
CA GLY A 228 -0.74 -9.38 -2.33
C GLY A 228 -1.74 -10.46 -2.74
N MET A 229 -1.96 -11.51 -1.92
CA MET A 229 -2.89 -12.60 -2.23
C MET A 229 -4.36 -12.15 -2.12
N ARG A 230 -4.99 -11.92 -3.28
CA ARG A 230 -6.42 -11.59 -3.37
C ARG A 230 -7.27 -12.75 -2.88
N LYS A 231 -8.20 -12.45 -1.96
CA LYS A 231 -9.06 -13.43 -1.30
C LYS A 231 -9.89 -14.28 -2.26
N GLU A 232 -10.54 -13.66 -3.24
CA GLU A 232 -11.37 -14.38 -4.21
C GLU A 232 -10.55 -15.35 -5.04
N ARG A 233 -9.37 -14.93 -5.50
CA ARG A 233 -8.46 -15.76 -6.28
C ARG A 233 -7.87 -16.90 -5.45
N PHE A 234 -7.67 -16.69 -4.16
CA PHE A 234 -7.31 -17.76 -3.24
C PHE A 234 -8.38 -18.86 -3.20
N TYR A 235 -9.67 -18.50 -3.13
CA TYR A 235 -10.76 -19.49 -3.16
C TYR A 235 -10.95 -20.20 -4.50
N GLU A 236 -10.43 -19.64 -5.59
CA GLU A 236 -10.45 -20.27 -6.92
C GLU A 236 -9.23 -21.17 -7.17
N ALA A 237 -8.10 -20.91 -6.49
CA ALA A 237 -6.87 -21.65 -6.67
C ALA A 237 -6.97 -23.06 -6.05
N GLU A 238 -6.26 -24.02 -6.63
CA GLU A 238 -6.13 -25.36 -6.05
C GLU A 238 -5.11 -25.32 -4.89
N THR A 239 -5.60 -25.23 -3.65
CA THR A 239 -4.77 -25.11 -2.44
C THR A 239 -5.12 -26.15 -1.36
N PRO A 240 -4.95 -27.45 -1.62
CA PRO A 240 -5.44 -28.50 -0.73
C PRO A 240 -4.88 -28.43 0.69
N PHE A 241 -3.64 -28.00 0.88
CA PHE A 241 -3.04 -27.91 2.20
C PHE A 241 -3.57 -26.71 3.00
N LEU A 242 -3.63 -25.54 2.38
CA LEU A 242 -4.21 -24.33 2.98
C LEU A 242 -5.71 -24.49 3.24
N ASP A 243 -6.44 -25.17 2.36
CA ASP A 243 -7.84 -25.51 2.56
C ASP A 243 -8.01 -26.42 3.80
N ALA A 244 -7.18 -27.45 3.94
CA ALA A 244 -7.20 -28.31 5.12
C ALA A 244 -6.86 -27.55 6.42
N LEU A 245 -5.91 -26.61 6.38
CA LEU A 245 -5.58 -25.77 7.55
C LEU A 245 -6.74 -24.83 7.93
N LYS A 246 -7.37 -24.21 6.93
CA LYS A 246 -8.52 -23.32 7.07
C LYS A 246 -9.73 -24.07 7.62
N GLU A 247 -10.06 -25.24 7.08
CA GLU A 247 -11.14 -26.10 7.56
C GLU A 247 -10.85 -26.71 8.94
N GLY A 248 -9.60 -27.04 9.22
CA GLY A 248 -9.15 -27.58 10.50
C GLY A 248 -8.97 -26.53 11.61
N GLY A 249 -9.22 -25.24 11.32
CA GLY A 249 -8.94 -24.12 12.22
C GLY A 249 -10.07 -23.09 12.26
N VAL A 250 -9.69 -21.82 12.39
CA VAL A 250 -10.60 -20.67 12.40
C VAL A 250 -10.31 -19.77 11.20
N GLU A 251 -11.32 -19.53 10.37
CA GLU A 251 -11.26 -18.59 9.23
C GLU A 251 -11.96 -17.27 9.57
N TYR A 252 -11.30 -16.15 9.29
CA TYR A 252 -11.90 -14.82 9.33
C TYR A 252 -12.29 -14.42 7.92
N THR A 253 -13.58 -14.53 7.60
CA THR A 253 -14.04 -14.27 6.24
C THR A 253 -14.04 -12.78 5.90
N ASN A 254 -14.14 -11.89 6.89
CA ASN A 254 -14.15 -10.43 6.69
C ASN A 254 -12.97 -9.73 7.37
N MET A 255 -11.75 -10.23 7.13
CA MET A 255 -10.51 -9.58 7.56
C MET A 255 -10.11 -8.45 6.60
N GLU A 256 -10.17 -7.22 7.08
CA GLU A 256 -9.89 -6.02 6.31
C GLU A 256 -8.44 -5.54 6.49
N THR A 257 -7.79 -5.17 5.38
CA THR A 257 -6.48 -4.51 5.42
C THR A 257 -6.56 -3.06 5.93
N VAL A 258 -5.43 -2.35 5.93
CA VAL A 258 -5.32 -0.95 6.34
C VAL A 258 -5.18 -0.01 5.15
N TYR A 259 -5.43 1.28 5.37
CA TYR A 259 -5.22 2.31 4.35
C TYR A 259 -3.97 3.15 4.61
N PRO A 260 -3.09 3.35 3.61
CA PRO A 260 -3.10 2.72 2.28
C PRO A 260 -2.66 1.26 2.31
N ALA A 261 -3.25 0.44 1.43
CA ALA A 261 -3.00 -1.01 1.32
C ALA A 261 -1.67 -1.30 0.61
N ARG A 262 -0.56 -0.93 1.24
CA ARG A 262 0.80 -1.07 0.71
C ARG A 262 1.63 -1.91 1.67
N THR A 263 2.43 -2.83 1.16
CA THR A 263 3.21 -3.81 1.94
C THR A 263 3.86 -3.25 3.21
N VAL A 264 4.72 -2.23 3.13
CA VAL A 264 5.45 -1.73 4.31
C VAL A 264 4.49 -1.08 5.33
N VAL A 265 3.41 -0.48 4.83
CA VAL A 265 2.36 0.13 5.65
C VAL A 265 1.56 -0.96 6.36
N CYS A 266 1.07 -1.96 5.61
CA CYS A 266 0.29 -3.07 6.15
C CYS A 266 1.08 -3.88 7.16
N PHE A 267 2.32 -4.28 6.85
CA PHE A 267 3.20 -4.97 7.78
C PHE A 267 3.44 -4.15 9.05
N SER A 268 3.66 -2.83 8.92
CA SER A 268 3.81 -1.96 10.08
C SER A 268 2.56 -1.95 10.95
N SER A 269 1.37 -1.89 10.34
CA SER A 269 0.11 -1.93 11.07
C SER A 269 -0.17 -3.29 11.72
N MET A 270 0.10 -4.39 11.01
CA MET A 270 -0.07 -5.77 11.49
C MET A 270 0.74 -6.04 12.75
N PHE A 271 1.98 -5.55 12.81
CA PHE A 271 2.92 -5.88 13.89
C PHE A 271 3.08 -4.80 14.96
N THR A 272 2.51 -3.60 14.77
CA THR A 272 2.30 -2.62 15.86
C THR A 272 0.89 -2.71 16.46
N GLY A 273 -0.04 -3.32 15.73
CA GLY A 273 -1.45 -3.38 16.07
C GLY A 273 -2.17 -2.04 15.92
N THR A 274 -1.62 -1.09 15.18
CA THR A 274 -2.22 0.25 14.99
C THR A 274 -2.11 0.77 13.55
N TYR A 275 -2.64 1.96 13.29
CA TYR A 275 -2.79 2.55 11.96
C TYR A 275 -1.63 3.49 11.57
N PRO A 276 -1.47 3.78 10.26
CA PRO A 276 -0.38 4.62 9.71
C PRO A 276 -0.23 6.01 10.33
N ALA A 277 -1.30 6.57 10.86
CA ALA A 277 -1.27 7.85 11.55
C ALA A 277 -0.42 7.80 12.83
N GLU A 278 -0.46 6.69 13.57
CA GLU A 278 0.23 6.51 14.85
C GLU A 278 1.63 5.92 14.66
N HIS A 279 1.78 4.79 13.96
CA HIS A 279 3.10 4.18 13.77
C HIS A 279 4.01 4.97 12.81
N GLY A 280 3.44 5.91 12.02
CA GLY A 280 4.20 6.90 11.25
C GLY A 280 4.63 6.46 9.84
N ILE A 281 4.38 5.21 9.46
CA ILE A 281 4.72 4.66 8.13
C ILE A 281 3.48 4.79 7.24
N LYS A 282 3.53 5.70 6.25
CA LYS A 282 2.38 6.06 5.40
C LYS A 282 2.55 5.74 3.91
N SER A 283 3.75 5.32 3.52
CA SER A 283 4.10 4.88 2.17
C SER A 283 5.16 3.78 2.29
N ASN A 284 5.37 3.04 1.20
CA ASN A 284 6.57 2.20 1.05
C ASN A 284 7.86 3.05 0.99
N MET A 285 7.74 4.35 0.71
CA MET A 285 8.84 5.30 0.84
C MET A 285 8.92 5.86 2.26
N VAL A 286 9.92 5.38 3.00
CA VAL A 286 10.16 5.80 4.39
C VAL A 286 11.23 6.89 4.44
N TRP A 287 10.82 8.13 4.71
CA TRP A 287 11.75 9.29 4.82
C TRP A 287 12.53 9.31 6.14
N LYS A 288 11.94 8.77 7.21
CA LYS A 288 12.53 8.62 8.53
C LYS A 288 12.39 7.16 8.94
N LEU A 289 13.54 6.49 9.09
CA LEU A 289 13.59 5.07 9.45
C LEU A 289 12.94 4.84 10.82
N GLY A 290 12.34 3.65 10.97
CA GLY A 290 11.71 3.18 12.20
C GLY A 290 10.24 3.60 12.35
N ILE A 291 9.46 2.71 12.94
CA ILE A 291 8.13 3.01 13.48
C ILE A 291 8.24 3.93 14.72
N LYS A 292 7.18 4.70 14.98
CA LYS A 292 7.12 5.67 16.11
C LYS A 292 6.55 5.10 17.41
N VAL A 293 6.09 3.86 17.38
CA VAL A 293 5.39 3.18 18.47
C VAL A 293 6.01 1.80 18.68
N GLU A 294 5.65 1.14 19.78
CA GLU A 294 6.10 -0.24 20.02
C GLU A 294 5.50 -1.21 19.00
N SER A 295 6.32 -2.19 18.62
CA SER A 295 5.91 -3.38 17.89
C SER A 295 5.68 -4.57 18.83
N ILE A 296 5.15 -5.66 18.28
CA ILE A 296 5.09 -6.95 18.95
C ILE A 296 6.48 -7.46 19.37
N PHE A 297 7.54 -7.13 18.63
CA PHE A 297 8.90 -7.52 19.00
C PHE A 297 9.36 -6.85 20.29
N ASP A 298 8.99 -5.58 20.49
CA ASP A 298 9.25 -4.86 21.75
C ASP A 298 8.50 -5.49 22.91
N SER A 299 7.23 -5.85 22.70
CA SER A 299 6.42 -6.58 23.68
C SER A 299 7.03 -7.93 24.07
N LEU A 300 7.52 -8.70 23.11
CA LEU A 300 8.15 -10.00 23.38
C LEU A 300 9.46 -9.86 24.15
N ARG A 301 10.29 -8.86 23.83
CA ARG A 301 11.53 -8.56 24.56
C ARG A 301 11.28 -8.31 26.05
N LYS A 302 10.15 -7.68 26.42
CA LYS A 302 9.78 -7.41 27.83
C LYS A 302 9.61 -8.68 28.66
N ILE A 303 9.29 -9.81 28.03
CA ILE A 303 9.10 -11.11 28.68
C ILE A 303 10.19 -12.12 28.31
N GLY A 304 11.29 -11.67 27.69
CA GLY A 304 12.42 -12.52 27.31
C GLY A 304 12.19 -13.44 26.10
N LYS A 305 11.09 -13.27 25.36
CA LYS A 305 10.81 -14.02 24.12
C LYS A 305 11.47 -13.37 22.90
N LYS A 306 11.79 -14.18 21.90
CA LYS A 306 12.47 -13.78 20.65
C LYS A 306 11.49 -13.76 19.49
N GLY A 307 11.50 -12.69 18.71
CA GLY A 307 10.74 -12.61 17.46
C GLY A 307 11.65 -12.31 16.26
N ARG A 308 11.31 -12.86 15.09
CA ARG A 308 11.98 -12.58 13.81
C ARG A 308 11.00 -12.47 12.67
N LEU A 309 11.27 -11.53 11.77
CA LEU A 309 10.57 -11.37 10.50
C LEU A 309 11.53 -11.66 9.34
N LEU A 310 11.20 -12.62 8.49
CA LEU A 310 11.86 -12.83 7.21
C LEU A 310 11.05 -12.16 6.12
N GLY A 311 11.64 -11.18 5.42
CA GLY A 311 10.94 -10.46 4.36
C GLY A 311 11.82 -9.60 3.46
N ILE A 312 11.19 -8.74 2.66
CA ILE A 312 11.88 -7.85 1.73
C ILE A 312 12.67 -6.76 2.46
N ALA A 313 13.74 -6.27 1.82
CA ALA A 313 14.63 -5.26 2.39
C ALA A 313 13.90 -3.96 2.83
N HIS A 314 12.79 -3.59 2.20
CA HIS A 314 12.02 -2.40 2.58
C HIS A 314 11.38 -2.50 3.98
N LEU A 315 11.22 -3.71 4.53
CA LEU A 315 10.71 -3.88 5.90
C LEU A 315 11.77 -3.52 6.95
N VAL A 316 13.06 -3.52 6.61
CA VAL A 316 14.12 -3.03 7.50
C VAL A 316 13.91 -1.54 7.81
N ASP A 317 13.41 -0.78 6.83
CA ASP A 317 13.19 0.65 7.00
C ASP A 317 12.14 0.96 8.08
N SER A 318 11.21 0.04 8.37
CA SER A 318 10.20 0.19 9.43
C SER A 318 10.52 -0.56 10.71
N MET A 319 11.05 -1.79 10.63
CA MET A 319 11.18 -2.71 11.78
C MET A 319 12.63 -2.99 12.20
N GLY A 320 13.63 -2.42 11.52
CA GLY A 320 15.03 -2.48 11.94
C GLY A 320 15.59 -3.91 12.08
N ASP A 321 16.29 -4.15 13.19
CA ASP A 321 17.06 -5.40 13.45
C ASP A 321 16.19 -6.64 13.69
N ASP A 322 14.88 -6.48 13.80
CA ASP A 322 13.95 -7.62 13.90
C ASP A 322 13.70 -8.30 12.54
N VAL A 323 14.21 -7.69 11.45
CA VAL A 323 14.04 -8.17 10.06
C VAL A 323 15.31 -8.85 9.53
N GLU A 324 15.16 -10.10 9.12
CA GLU A 324 16.08 -10.82 8.26
C GLU A 324 15.68 -10.61 6.79
N THR A 325 16.59 -10.08 5.97
CA THR A 325 16.24 -9.71 4.59
C THR A 325 16.50 -10.82 3.58
N VAL A 326 15.63 -10.88 2.57
CA VAL A 326 15.91 -11.52 1.27
C VAL A 326 15.90 -10.48 0.15
N THR A 327 16.77 -10.65 -0.84
CA THR A 327 16.83 -9.76 -2.00
C THR A 327 15.62 -10.00 -2.90
N ALA A 328 14.78 -8.99 -3.13
CA ALA A 328 13.67 -9.07 -4.08
C ALA A 328 14.11 -9.07 -5.56
N VAL A 329 15.39 -8.79 -5.84
CA VAL A 329 15.98 -8.84 -7.19
C VAL A 329 16.38 -10.27 -7.52
N MET A 330 15.39 -11.11 -7.80
CA MET A 330 15.58 -12.45 -8.34
C MET A 330 14.42 -12.81 -9.26
N LYS A 331 14.58 -13.88 -10.05
CA LYS A 331 13.47 -14.34 -10.89
C LYS A 331 12.33 -14.83 -10.00
N ASN A 332 11.10 -14.48 -10.36
CA ASN A 332 9.92 -14.70 -9.52
C ASN A 332 9.57 -16.19 -9.31
N ASP A 333 10.02 -17.06 -10.22
CA ASP A 333 9.88 -18.51 -10.14
C ASP A 333 10.66 -19.16 -8.98
N VAL A 334 11.71 -18.50 -8.49
CA VAL A 334 12.55 -19.04 -7.40
C VAL A 334 12.49 -18.22 -6.12
N ALA A 335 11.74 -17.13 -6.10
CA ALA A 335 11.67 -16.19 -4.96
C ALA A 335 11.20 -16.88 -3.68
N ASP A 336 10.00 -17.45 -3.70
CA ASP A 336 9.39 -18.06 -2.52
C ASP A 336 10.09 -19.37 -2.11
N VAL A 337 10.64 -20.12 -3.07
CA VAL A 337 11.50 -21.28 -2.79
C VAL A 337 12.73 -20.87 -1.97
N ASN A 338 13.38 -19.77 -2.34
CA ASN A 338 14.55 -19.27 -1.61
C ASN A 338 14.17 -18.69 -0.25
N ILE A 339 13.02 -18.02 -0.15
CA ILE A 339 12.44 -17.56 1.12
C ILE A 339 12.23 -18.73 2.06
N MET A 340 11.55 -19.80 1.63
CA MET A 340 11.30 -20.96 2.50
C MET A 340 12.58 -21.70 2.90
N LYS A 341 13.57 -21.79 2.01
CA LYS A 341 14.90 -22.31 2.38
C LYS A 341 15.58 -21.45 3.45
N ARG A 342 15.52 -20.11 3.33
CA ARG A 342 16.05 -19.20 4.35
C ARG A 342 15.24 -19.29 5.64
N ALA A 343 13.93 -19.49 5.55
CA ALA A 343 13.05 -19.66 6.71
C ALA A 343 13.44 -20.88 7.55
N LYS A 344 13.64 -22.04 6.90
CA LYS A 344 14.15 -23.26 7.55
C LYS A 344 15.51 -23.02 8.24
N LYS A 345 16.41 -22.29 7.58
CA LYS A 345 17.72 -21.93 8.14
C LYS A 345 17.62 -21.02 9.36
N ILE A 346 16.82 -19.95 9.31
CA ILE A 346 16.62 -19.05 10.45
C ILE A 346 16.00 -19.80 11.63
N MET A 347 14.99 -20.64 11.38
CA MET A 347 14.37 -21.44 12.45
C MET A 347 15.37 -22.39 13.11
N LYS A 348 16.32 -22.97 12.37
CA LYS A 348 17.41 -23.80 12.92
C LYS A 348 18.44 -23.00 13.71
N GLU A 349 18.83 -21.83 13.22
CA GLU A 349 19.92 -21.03 13.80
C GLU A 349 19.47 -20.20 15.01
N GLN A 350 18.24 -19.68 14.97
CA GLN A 350 17.75 -18.67 15.93
C GLN A 350 16.57 -19.15 16.78
N ASP A 351 15.81 -20.14 16.30
CA ASP A 351 14.63 -20.73 16.94
C ASP A 351 13.70 -19.72 17.64
N PRO A 352 13.19 -18.70 16.94
CA PRO A 352 12.39 -17.64 17.56
C PRO A 352 11.02 -18.12 18.06
N ASP A 353 10.52 -17.54 19.15
CA ASP A 353 9.16 -17.76 19.68
C ASP A 353 8.08 -17.20 18.74
N LEU A 354 8.35 -16.08 18.07
CA LEU A 354 7.53 -15.54 16.99
C LEU A 354 8.31 -15.58 15.69
N PHE A 355 7.84 -16.32 14.69
CA PHE A 355 8.44 -16.31 13.36
C PHE A 355 7.47 -15.86 12.28
N ILE A 356 7.79 -14.75 11.63
CA ILE A 356 7.02 -14.21 10.51
C ILE A 356 7.78 -14.46 9.21
N VAL A 357 7.10 -14.98 8.20
CA VAL A 357 7.66 -15.25 6.87
C VAL A 357 6.79 -14.60 5.81
N GLN A 358 7.36 -13.65 5.07
CA GLN A 358 6.73 -13.03 3.90
C GLN A 358 7.09 -13.80 2.63
N MET A 359 6.08 -14.26 1.90
CA MET A 359 6.18 -14.78 0.53
C MET A 359 5.77 -13.68 -0.45
N ILE A 360 6.49 -13.52 -1.57
CA ILE A 360 6.37 -12.35 -2.44
C ILE A 360 5.94 -12.68 -3.87
N ALA A 361 5.94 -13.96 -4.27
CA ALA A 361 5.81 -14.28 -5.69
C ALA A 361 4.41 -14.01 -6.26
N THR A 362 3.38 -14.12 -5.42
CA THR A 362 1.98 -13.82 -5.75
C THR A 362 1.82 -12.33 -6.09
N ASP A 363 2.20 -11.43 -5.18
CA ASP A 363 2.18 -9.98 -5.42
C ASP A 363 2.97 -9.58 -6.67
N GLN A 364 4.21 -10.07 -6.82
CA GLN A 364 5.05 -9.78 -8.00
C GLN A 364 4.41 -10.24 -9.32
N THR A 365 3.69 -11.36 -9.30
CA THR A 365 2.95 -11.84 -10.48
C THR A 365 1.77 -10.94 -10.79
N GLY A 366 1.02 -10.53 -9.78
CA GLY A 366 -0.04 -9.54 -9.97
C GLY A 366 0.45 -8.18 -10.48
N HIS A 367 1.63 -7.74 -10.03
CA HIS A 367 2.28 -6.55 -10.54
C HIS A 367 2.75 -6.63 -12.00
N SER A 368 2.97 -7.83 -12.53
CA SER A 368 3.53 -8.01 -13.88
C SER A 368 2.52 -8.54 -14.90
N ARG A 369 1.55 -9.33 -14.45
CA ARG A 369 0.53 -10.00 -15.27
C ARG A 369 -0.88 -9.56 -14.89
N GLY A 370 -1.13 -9.33 -13.61
CA GLY A 370 -2.45 -9.05 -13.06
C GLY A 370 -3.16 -10.30 -12.54
N VAL A 371 -4.21 -10.09 -11.74
CA VAL A 371 -4.85 -11.12 -10.92
C VAL A 371 -5.77 -12.10 -11.67
N LEU A 372 -6.19 -11.74 -12.89
CA LEU A 372 -7.17 -12.52 -13.67
C LEU A 372 -6.53 -13.59 -14.57
N TYR A 373 -5.21 -13.73 -14.54
CA TYR A 373 -4.47 -14.68 -15.37
C TYR A 373 -4.10 -15.94 -14.57
N ASP A 374 -4.02 -17.08 -15.25
CA ASP A 374 -3.73 -18.39 -14.65
C ASP A 374 -2.39 -18.40 -13.91
N GLU A 375 -1.41 -17.61 -14.35
CA GLU A 375 -0.13 -17.48 -13.66
C GLU A 375 -0.27 -16.99 -12.22
N TYR A 376 -1.28 -16.15 -11.93
CA TYR A 376 -1.55 -15.67 -10.58
C TYR A 376 -2.10 -16.79 -9.69
N LEU A 377 -3.07 -17.58 -10.18
CA LEU A 377 -3.58 -18.75 -9.48
C LEU A 377 -2.50 -19.81 -9.27
N GLN A 378 -1.64 -20.00 -10.28
CA GLN A 378 -0.50 -20.91 -10.21
C GLN A 378 0.49 -20.51 -9.10
N LYS A 379 0.70 -19.21 -8.86
CA LYS A 379 1.53 -18.76 -7.73
C LYS A 379 0.89 -19.01 -6.37
N ILE A 380 -0.43 -18.90 -6.26
CA ILE A 380 -1.13 -19.28 -5.04
C ILE A 380 -0.99 -20.80 -4.80
N LYS A 381 -1.15 -21.62 -5.84
CA LYS A 381 -0.92 -23.08 -5.79
C LYS A 381 0.52 -23.46 -5.43
N GLU A 382 1.51 -22.74 -5.95
CA GLU A 382 2.92 -22.94 -5.56
C GLU A 382 3.16 -22.55 -4.10
N ALA A 383 2.52 -21.47 -3.62
CA ALA A 383 2.62 -21.07 -2.23
C ALA A 383 2.04 -22.13 -1.28
N ASP A 384 0.91 -22.76 -1.63
CA ASP A 384 0.31 -23.88 -0.90
C ASP A 384 1.32 -25.03 -0.67
N GLY A 385 1.92 -25.55 -1.74
CA GLY A 385 2.89 -26.65 -1.63
C GLY A 385 4.18 -26.27 -0.89
N LEU A 386 4.63 -25.02 -1.00
CA LEU A 386 5.79 -24.51 -0.25
C LEU A 386 5.49 -24.37 1.25
N ILE A 387 4.28 -23.94 1.59
CA ILE A 387 3.82 -23.85 2.97
C ILE A 387 3.66 -25.25 3.56
N GLU A 388 3.12 -26.21 2.81
CA GLU A 388 3.03 -27.62 3.21
C GLU A 388 4.42 -28.18 3.57
N ASP A 389 5.40 -28.05 2.67
CA ASP A 389 6.78 -28.50 2.90
C ASP A 389 7.42 -27.84 4.14
N PHE A 390 7.15 -26.55 4.37
CA PHE A 390 7.66 -25.84 5.53
C PHE A 390 7.01 -26.33 6.84
N VAL A 391 5.69 -26.49 6.88
CA VAL A 391 4.95 -26.93 8.06
C VAL A 391 5.25 -28.40 8.40
N HIS A 392 5.33 -29.28 7.40
CA HIS A 392 5.76 -30.67 7.61
C HIS A 392 7.18 -30.76 8.15
N TRP A 393 8.09 -29.91 7.65
CA TRP A 393 9.43 -29.82 8.19
C TRP A 393 9.45 -29.33 9.65
N LEU A 394 8.68 -28.28 9.99
CA LEU A 394 8.55 -27.81 11.39
C LEU A 394 8.04 -28.93 12.31
N LYS A 395 7.06 -29.72 11.85
CA LYS A 395 6.53 -30.86 12.59
C LYS A 395 7.59 -31.94 12.81
N ALA A 396 8.38 -32.27 11.78
CA ALA A 396 9.47 -33.25 11.89
C ALA A 396 10.58 -32.80 12.85
N GLU A 397 10.80 -31.49 12.99
CA GLU A 397 11.76 -30.91 13.94
C GLU A 397 11.15 -30.71 15.35
N GLY A 398 9.93 -31.22 15.61
CA GLY A 398 9.26 -31.11 16.92
C GLY A 398 8.74 -29.71 17.25
N LYS A 399 8.66 -28.80 16.27
CA LYS A 399 8.34 -27.38 16.48
C LYS A 399 6.85 -27.05 16.32
N MET A 400 5.98 -28.04 16.15
CA MET A 400 4.53 -27.82 15.91
C MET A 400 3.62 -28.30 17.05
N GLU A 401 4.15 -28.94 18.11
CA GLU A 401 3.34 -29.54 19.17
C GLU A 401 2.48 -28.51 19.92
N ASN A 402 3.07 -27.36 20.27
CA ASN A 402 2.39 -26.23 20.92
C ASN A 402 2.61 -24.92 20.15
N THR A 403 2.29 -24.96 18.84
CA THR A 403 2.46 -23.83 17.93
C THR A 403 1.12 -23.37 17.37
N THR A 404 0.87 -22.06 17.39
CA THR A 404 -0.21 -21.45 16.61
C THR A 404 0.32 -20.97 15.26
N LEU A 405 -0.28 -21.45 14.19
CA LEU A 405 0.01 -21.06 12.81
C LEU A 405 -1.03 -20.05 12.32
N PHE A 406 -0.56 -18.94 11.77
CA PHE A 406 -1.37 -17.96 11.03
C PHE A 406 -1.00 -18.02 9.56
N ILE A 407 -2.01 -18.06 8.70
CA ILE A 407 -1.86 -17.82 7.26
C ILE A 407 -2.69 -16.59 6.90
N CYS A 408 -2.07 -15.60 6.27
CA CYS A 408 -2.79 -14.40 5.85
C CYS A 408 -2.16 -13.72 4.63
N ALA A 409 -2.81 -12.66 4.15
CA ALA A 409 -2.21 -11.66 3.27
C ALA A 409 -2.24 -10.28 3.94
N ASP A 410 -1.36 -9.40 3.51
CA ASP A 410 -1.29 -8.02 3.98
C ASP A 410 -2.24 -7.10 3.21
N HIS A 411 -2.43 -7.34 1.91
CA HIS A 411 -3.47 -6.79 1.06
C HIS A 411 -3.82 -7.77 -0.07
N GLY A 412 -4.93 -7.54 -0.76
CA GLY A 412 -5.20 -8.19 -2.04
C GLY A 412 -4.65 -7.37 -3.21
N GLN A 413 -5.26 -7.53 -4.39
CA GLN A 413 -4.91 -6.78 -5.59
C GLN A 413 -6.16 -6.51 -6.44
N ALA A 414 -6.30 -5.28 -6.93
CA ALA A 414 -7.34 -4.87 -7.84
C ALA A 414 -7.22 -5.54 -9.21
N ASP A 415 -8.26 -5.36 -10.01
CA ASP A 415 -8.25 -5.79 -11.40
C ASP A 415 -7.16 -5.08 -12.22
N GLY A 416 -6.45 -5.85 -13.04
CA GLY A 416 -5.36 -5.35 -13.88
C GLY A 416 -3.98 -5.57 -13.27
N ILE A 417 -2.99 -4.84 -13.79
CA ILE A 417 -1.58 -5.02 -13.46
C ILE A 417 -1.22 -4.09 -12.30
N GLY A 418 -0.78 -4.65 -11.17
CA GLY A 418 -0.22 -3.88 -10.05
C GLY A 418 -1.17 -2.92 -9.36
N GLY A 419 -2.47 -3.19 -9.40
CA GLY A 419 -3.44 -2.38 -8.69
C GLY A 419 -3.45 -2.72 -7.21
N HIS A 420 -2.74 -1.97 -6.37
CA HIS A 420 -3.02 -1.95 -4.94
C HIS A 420 -2.70 -0.59 -4.27
N GLY A 421 -3.17 -0.39 -3.04
CA GLY A 421 -2.91 0.81 -2.23
C GLY A 421 -4.14 1.71 -2.00
N HIS A 422 -5.28 1.41 -2.63
CA HIS A 422 -6.49 2.26 -2.63
C HIS A 422 -7.73 1.55 -2.11
N LEU A 423 -7.59 0.32 -1.62
CA LEU A 423 -8.71 -0.50 -1.15
C LEU A 423 -9.80 -0.63 -2.19
N ASP A 424 -9.40 -0.90 -3.43
CA ASP A 424 -10.31 -1.52 -4.38
C ASP A 424 -10.88 -2.82 -3.78
N GLU A 425 -12.03 -3.27 -4.28
CA GLU A 425 -12.74 -4.43 -3.73
C GLU A 425 -11.83 -5.67 -3.63
N GLY A 426 -11.03 -5.92 -4.68
CA GLY A 426 -10.07 -7.02 -4.71
C GLY A 426 -8.85 -6.86 -3.79
N GLU A 427 -8.60 -5.67 -3.25
CA GLU A 427 -7.49 -5.36 -2.34
C GLU A 427 -7.89 -5.44 -0.86
N ARG A 428 -9.15 -5.14 -0.57
CA ARG A 428 -9.60 -4.72 0.76
C ARG A 428 -9.70 -5.87 1.76
N PHE A 429 -10.28 -6.99 1.35
CA PHE A 429 -10.44 -8.17 2.20
C PHE A 429 -9.43 -9.23 1.83
N VAL A 430 -8.72 -9.74 2.84
CA VAL A 430 -7.60 -10.65 2.68
C VAL A 430 -7.91 -12.02 3.27
N PRO A 431 -7.31 -13.11 2.74
CA PRO A 431 -7.27 -14.39 3.44
C PRO A 431 -6.68 -14.20 4.84
N PHE A 432 -7.31 -14.79 5.85
CA PHE A 432 -6.81 -14.81 7.21
C PHE A 432 -7.40 -16.00 7.96
N PHE A 433 -6.55 -16.92 8.39
CA PHE A 433 -6.97 -18.06 9.21
C PHE A 433 -5.87 -18.53 10.17
N MET A 434 -6.32 -19.14 11.26
CA MET A 434 -5.49 -19.64 12.35
C MET A 434 -5.68 -21.15 12.52
N ASN A 435 -4.61 -21.87 12.82
CA ASN A 435 -4.63 -23.29 13.15
C ASN A 435 -3.67 -23.57 14.31
N GLY A 436 -4.06 -24.44 15.24
CA GLY A 436 -3.21 -24.81 16.38
C GLY A 436 -3.97 -25.60 17.44
N PRO A 437 -3.29 -26.10 18.47
CA PRO A 437 -3.91 -26.91 19.53
C PRO A 437 -4.95 -26.15 20.35
N ASN A 438 -4.74 -24.84 20.53
CA ASN A 438 -5.60 -23.97 21.36
C ASN A 438 -6.64 -23.19 20.54
N ILE A 439 -6.73 -23.47 19.23
CA ILE A 439 -7.61 -22.79 18.29
C ILE A 439 -8.82 -23.69 18.00
N LYS A 440 -10.03 -23.11 17.94
CA LYS A 440 -11.24 -23.82 17.54
C LYS A 440 -11.06 -24.45 16.15
N LYS A 441 -11.81 -25.51 15.85
CA LYS A 441 -11.72 -26.22 14.57
C LYS A 441 -13.02 -26.08 13.78
N GLY A 442 -12.91 -25.84 12.48
CA GLY A 442 -14.07 -25.74 11.57
C GLY A 442 -14.94 -24.51 11.79
N VAL A 443 -14.38 -23.43 12.36
CA VAL A 443 -15.14 -22.21 12.68
C VAL A 443 -14.87 -21.14 11.63
N LYS A 444 -15.94 -20.49 11.17
CA LYS A 444 -15.87 -19.32 10.30
C LYS A 444 -16.47 -18.11 11.01
N ILE A 445 -15.68 -17.06 11.12
CA ILE A 445 -16.06 -15.78 11.72
C ILE A 445 -16.42 -14.84 10.58
N GLN A 446 -17.63 -14.29 10.65
CA GLN A 446 -18.16 -13.36 9.64
C GLN A 446 -18.12 -11.92 10.10
N GLU A 447 -17.93 -11.71 11.41
CA GLU A 447 -17.68 -10.41 11.99
C GLU A 447 -16.51 -9.73 11.28
N LYS A 448 -16.63 -8.42 11.12
CA LYS A 448 -15.60 -7.63 10.45
C LYS A 448 -14.45 -7.36 11.42
N HIS A 449 -13.26 -7.80 11.05
CA HIS A 449 -12.02 -7.52 11.78
C HIS A 449 -11.02 -6.82 10.88
N SER A 450 -9.97 -6.27 11.47
CA SER A 450 -8.87 -5.66 10.72
C SER A 450 -7.53 -6.28 11.11
N LEU A 451 -6.59 -6.30 10.15
CA LEU A 451 -5.23 -6.81 10.30
C LEU A 451 -4.46 -6.21 11.49
N VAL A 452 -4.85 -5.03 11.98
CA VAL A 452 -4.32 -4.45 13.22
C VAL A 452 -4.57 -5.31 14.47
N SER A 453 -5.47 -6.29 14.40
CA SER A 453 -5.75 -7.24 15.49
C SER A 453 -4.66 -8.31 15.64
N LEU A 454 -3.79 -8.46 14.65
CA LEU A 454 -2.78 -9.52 14.63
C LEU A 454 -1.76 -9.37 15.77
N ALA A 455 -1.12 -8.21 15.93
CA ALA A 455 -0.14 -7.98 17.00
C ALA A 455 -0.73 -8.25 18.39
N SER A 456 -1.95 -7.78 18.66
CA SER A 456 -2.62 -8.00 19.95
C SER A 456 -2.90 -9.47 20.19
N THR A 457 -3.32 -10.20 19.15
CA THR A 457 -3.60 -11.63 19.23
C THR A 457 -2.32 -12.44 19.45
N ILE A 458 -1.22 -12.08 18.77
CA ILE A 458 0.09 -12.70 18.99
C ILE A 458 0.57 -12.46 20.44
N ALA A 459 0.44 -11.22 20.93
CA ALA A 459 0.81 -10.88 22.30
C ALA A 459 0.03 -11.72 23.31
N TYR A 460 -1.28 -11.87 23.09
CA TYR A 460 -2.14 -12.73 23.90
C TYR A 460 -1.69 -14.20 23.90
N ILE A 461 -1.42 -14.77 22.72
CA ILE A 461 -0.97 -16.17 22.58
C ILE A 461 0.37 -16.42 23.28
N LEU A 462 1.31 -15.47 23.18
CA LEU A 462 2.66 -15.62 23.73
C LEU A 462 2.79 -15.10 25.17
N GLY A 463 1.70 -14.64 25.78
CA GLY A 463 1.69 -14.10 27.15
C GLY A 463 2.44 -12.77 27.29
N ALA A 464 2.62 -12.02 26.21
CA ALA A 464 3.29 -10.73 26.21
C ALA A 464 2.30 -9.57 26.48
N PRO A 465 2.76 -8.44 27.03
CA PRO A 465 1.94 -7.23 27.07
C PRO A 465 1.60 -6.77 25.65
N LEU A 466 0.42 -6.18 25.44
CA LEU A 466 0.07 -5.57 24.16
C LEU A 466 1.07 -4.45 23.81
N PRO A 467 1.39 -4.23 22.52
CA PRO A 467 2.12 -3.03 22.10
C PRO A 467 1.39 -1.78 22.61
N SER A 468 2.14 -0.80 23.13
CA SER A 468 1.57 0.39 23.83
C SER A 468 0.48 1.16 23.09
N HIS A 469 0.47 1.14 21.75
CA HIS A 469 -0.49 1.87 20.92
C HIS A 469 -1.42 0.93 20.13
N ALA A 470 -1.44 -0.37 20.46
CA ALA A 470 -2.29 -1.33 19.78
C ALA A 470 -3.76 -0.92 19.90
N ARG A 471 -4.47 -0.89 18.77
CA ARG A 471 -5.89 -0.59 18.63
C ARG A 471 -6.71 -1.81 18.22
N GLY A 472 -6.11 -2.72 17.46
CA GLY A 472 -6.78 -3.96 17.09
C GLY A 472 -7.04 -4.84 18.30
N PRO A 473 -8.29 -5.29 18.55
CA PRO A 473 -8.60 -6.15 19.68
C PRO A 473 -7.94 -7.52 19.54
N VAL A 474 -7.84 -8.25 20.65
CA VAL A 474 -7.50 -9.68 20.61
C VAL A 474 -8.66 -10.43 19.97
N LEU A 475 -8.35 -11.30 19.02
CA LEU A 475 -9.28 -12.20 18.32
C LEU A 475 -9.68 -13.38 19.22
N GLN A 476 -10.38 -13.10 20.32
CA GLN A 476 -10.69 -14.05 21.40
C GLN A 476 -11.60 -15.19 20.95
N GLU A 477 -12.52 -14.89 20.02
CA GLU A 477 -13.49 -15.83 19.51
C GLU A 477 -12.86 -17.07 18.83
N ALA A 478 -11.58 -16.99 18.42
CA ALA A 478 -10.84 -18.09 17.82
C ALA A 478 -10.40 -19.18 18.81
N PHE A 479 -10.31 -18.87 20.10
CA PHE A 479 -9.76 -19.78 21.10
C PHE A 479 -10.80 -20.75 21.66
N ILE A 480 -10.36 -21.95 22.03
CA ILE A 480 -11.22 -22.98 22.65
C ILE A 480 -11.54 -22.54 24.08
N GLU A 481 -12.82 -22.34 24.42
CA GLU A 481 -13.23 -22.01 25.78
C GLU A 481 -12.68 -23.04 26.77
N THR A 482 -11.87 -22.60 27.73
CA THR A 482 -11.56 -23.44 28.88
C THR A 482 -12.80 -23.51 29.75
N LYS A 483 -13.43 -24.69 29.81
CA LYS A 483 -14.49 -24.91 30.79
C LYS A 483 -13.92 -24.61 32.18
N GLU A 484 -14.50 -23.64 32.87
CA GLU A 484 -14.27 -23.44 34.30
C GLU A 484 -14.41 -24.80 34.99
N LYS A 485 -13.33 -25.24 35.65
CA LYS A 485 -13.32 -26.48 36.44
C LYS A 485 -14.00 -26.29 37.77
#